data_AF-A0A9D6FGI7-F1
#
_entry.id   AF-A0A9D6FGI7-F1
#
_cell.length_a   1.000
_cell.length_b   1.000
_cell.length_c   1.000
_cell.angle_alpha   90.00
_cell.angle_beta   90.00
_cell.angle_gamma   90.00
#
_symmetry.space_group_name_H-M   'P 1'
#
loop_
_entity.id
_entity.type
_entity.pdbx_description
1 polymer ?
#
loop_
_entity_poly.entity_id
_entity_poly.type
_entity_poly.pdbx_seq_one_letter_code
_entity_poly.pdbx_strand_id
1 'polypeptide(L)'
;MTSTITLPLWAAAALLLFSLLFVLDRLFVPGLRWYLRRKVNRALEEVNTRLRIRIQPFKLTKRRVLIDRLRYDPAVMEAVESEMRESGAPRDVVMGRIGRYAREIVPAFNAYFYFRIGTWLARSVARSLYRVRLGYSDEAKLATIPDRSTIVFVMNHRSNMDYILVSYLAAERTALSYAVGEWARVWPLQTLIRATGAYFVRRNSRNPLYRRVLERYVAMATAGGVTQAVYPEGRLSRDGKLGMAKLGLLDYMLRSFDPGGDRDIVFVPVGINYDRVLEDRSLLLDTGAAAPRPGALASAGRTAAFVLRNLSLIARSKWHRFGYACVNFGPPVSLKEHMRSHNVDFRGMEKERRFEKIGELAGELMHSIARVIPVLPVSLVATVFVDNPEDSYSELEMKDEVVRLMRSLEAGGAHIYVPRGDQDYAISVGLRMLTLRRLLLEENGLFTARKSEIQLLRYYANSVAHLPRAGRPDSSPRL
;
A
#
# COMPACT_ATOMS: atom_id res chain seq x y z
N MET A 1 0.53 -53.28 -52.42
CA MET A 1 -0.20 -52.00 -52.22
C MET A 1 0.82 -50.92 -51.89
N THR A 2 1.42 -50.32 -52.91
CA THR A 2 2.44 -49.25 -52.78
C THR A 2 2.24 -48.24 -53.90
N SER A 3 0.99 -47.79 -54.10
CA SER A 3 0.72 -46.68 -55.01
C SER A 3 1.14 -45.38 -54.33
N THR A 4 1.97 -44.59 -55.00
CA THR A 4 2.39 -43.28 -54.55
C THR A 4 1.25 -42.28 -54.72
N ILE A 5 0.76 -41.71 -53.62
CA ILE A 5 -0.23 -40.64 -53.62
C ILE A 5 0.53 -39.31 -53.73
N THR A 6 0.27 -38.54 -54.79
CA THR A 6 0.84 -37.21 -54.97
C THR A 6 0.03 -36.19 -54.18
N LEU A 7 0.66 -35.57 -53.19
CA LEU A 7 0.07 -34.50 -52.38
C LEU A 7 0.66 -33.14 -52.79
N PRO A 8 -0.17 -32.09 -52.93
CA PRO A 8 0.33 -30.73 -53.09
C PRO A 8 1.22 -30.34 -51.90
N LEU A 9 2.35 -29.67 -52.17
CA LEU A 9 3.35 -29.33 -51.16
C LEU A 9 2.76 -28.52 -50.00
N TRP A 10 1.80 -27.63 -50.28
CA TRP A 10 1.11 -26.82 -49.27
C TRP A 10 0.26 -27.68 -48.32
N ALA A 11 -0.36 -28.75 -48.82
CA ALA A 11 -1.18 -29.66 -48.03
C ALA A 11 -0.31 -30.51 -47.10
N ALA A 12 0.84 -30.98 -47.61
CA ALA A 12 1.84 -31.66 -46.80
C ALA A 12 2.41 -30.74 -45.70
N ALA A 13 2.72 -29.47 -46.03
CA ALA A 13 3.20 -28.48 -45.06
C ALA A 13 2.16 -28.17 -43.97
N ALA A 14 0.89 -28.04 -44.34
CA ALA A 14 -0.21 -27.84 -43.39
C ALA A 14 -0.37 -29.04 -42.44
N LEU A 15 -0.34 -30.27 -42.97
CA LEU A 15 -0.40 -31.50 -42.16
C LEU A 15 0.77 -31.60 -41.19
N LEU A 16 1.98 -31.25 -41.63
CA LEU A 16 3.17 -31.20 -40.78
C LEU A 16 3.01 -30.17 -39.66
N LEU A 17 2.56 -28.95 -39.97
CA LEU A 17 2.32 -27.91 -38.98
C LEU A 17 1.29 -28.34 -37.93
N PHE A 18 0.14 -28.87 -38.35
CA PHE A 18 -0.89 -29.35 -37.41
C PHE A 18 -0.41 -30.53 -36.57
N SER A 19 0.35 -31.45 -37.15
CA SER A 19 0.96 -32.57 -36.42
C SER A 19 1.95 -32.07 -35.37
N LEU A 20 2.79 -31.07 -35.73
CA LEU A 20 3.74 -30.47 -34.80
C LEU A 20 3.04 -29.72 -33.67
N LEU A 21 1.99 -28.95 -33.99
CA LEU A 21 1.16 -28.26 -33.01
C LEU A 21 0.46 -29.26 -32.07
N PHE A 22 -0.03 -30.38 -32.60
CA PHE A 22 -0.67 -31.44 -31.81
C PHE A 22 0.33 -32.11 -30.86
N VAL A 23 1.52 -32.46 -31.35
CA VAL A 23 2.61 -32.99 -30.52
C VAL A 23 3.01 -31.99 -29.43
N LEU A 24 3.14 -30.71 -29.78
CA LEU A 24 3.44 -29.65 -28.83
C LEU A 24 2.35 -29.56 -27.74
N ASP A 25 1.07 -29.52 -28.12
CA ASP A 25 -0.05 -29.39 -27.19
C ASP A 25 -0.29 -30.65 -26.32
N ARG A 26 -0.07 -31.85 -26.87
CA ARG A 26 -0.38 -33.12 -26.19
C ARG A 26 0.78 -33.73 -25.42
N LEU A 27 2.02 -33.51 -25.85
CA LEU A 27 3.20 -34.11 -25.21
C LEU A 27 4.01 -33.09 -24.42
N PHE A 28 4.39 -31.98 -25.07
CA PHE A 28 5.29 -31.00 -24.45
C PHE A 28 4.58 -30.10 -23.45
N VAL A 29 3.41 -29.54 -23.80
CA VAL A 29 2.67 -28.62 -22.94
C VAL A 29 2.23 -29.27 -21.62
N PRO A 30 1.71 -30.52 -21.56
CA PRO A 30 1.35 -31.16 -20.30
C PRO A 30 2.57 -31.45 -19.42
N GLY A 31 3.68 -31.91 -20.01
CA GLY A 31 4.94 -32.13 -19.28
C GLY A 31 5.50 -30.84 -18.70
N LEU A 32 5.52 -29.76 -19.50
CA LEU A 32 5.94 -28.43 -19.04
C LEU A 32 5.02 -27.89 -17.94
N ARG A 33 3.68 -28.01 -18.10
CA ARG A 33 2.70 -27.61 -17.07
C ARG A 33 2.90 -28.38 -15.78
N TRP A 34 3.14 -29.69 -15.84
CA TRP A 34 3.42 -30.52 -14.67
C TRP A 34 4.71 -30.09 -13.98
N TYR A 35 5.80 -29.90 -14.73
CA TYR A 35 7.09 -29.45 -14.18
C TYR A 35 6.98 -28.08 -13.51
N LEU A 36 6.31 -27.12 -14.16
CA LEU A 36 6.06 -25.80 -13.58
C LEU A 36 5.18 -25.90 -12.34
N ARG A 37 4.10 -26.68 -12.37
CA ARG A 37 3.23 -26.90 -11.19
C ARG A 37 4.00 -27.53 -10.04
N ARG A 38 4.88 -28.50 -10.30
CA ARG A 38 5.73 -29.13 -9.28
C ARG A 38 6.68 -28.11 -8.64
N LYS A 39 7.33 -27.25 -9.45
CA LYS A 39 8.16 -26.15 -8.93
C LYS A 39 7.36 -25.15 -8.10
N VAL A 40 6.17 -24.77 -8.56
CA VAL A 40 5.28 -23.85 -7.82
C VAL A 40 4.83 -24.46 -6.49
N ASN A 41 4.42 -25.73 -6.48
CA ASN A 41 3.99 -26.42 -5.26
C ASN A 41 5.14 -26.55 -4.25
N ARG A 42 6.34 -26.94 -4.70
CA ARG A 42 7.53 -27.00 -3.83
C ARG A 42 7.92 -25.62 -3.27
N ALA A 43 7.84 -24.58 -4.10
CA ALA A 43 8.08 -23.21 -3.66
C ALA A 43 7.01 -22.74 -2.65
N LEU A 44 5.75 -23.15 -2.82
CA LEU A 44 4.65 -22.89 -1.88
C LEU A 44 4.89 -23.56 -0.52
N GLU A 45 5.31 -24.83 -0.52
CA GLU A 45 5.66 -25.57 0.71
C GLU A 45 6.87 -24.97 1.42
N GLU A 46 7.94 -24.62 0.70
CA GLU A 46 9.11 -23.92 1.24
C GLU A 46 8.75 -22.54 1.81
N VAL A 47 7.83 -21.82 1.18
CA VAL A 47 7.42 -20.52 1.67
C VAL A 47 6.53 -20.66 2.90
N ASN A 48 5.54 -21.55 2.88
CA ASN A 48 4.63 -21.74 4.01
C ASN A 48 5.35 -22.19 5.29
N THR A 49 6.46 -22.92 5.15
CA THR A 49 7.31 -23.33 6.29
C THR A 49 8.18 -22.20 6.85
N ARG A 50 8.46 -21.16 6.06
CA ARG A 50 9.26 -19.99 6.46
C ARG A 50 8.44 -18.81 6.97
N LEU A 51 7.15 -18.74 6.60
CA LEU A 51 6.28 -17.66 7.02
C LEU A 51 5.81 -17.85 8.46
N ARG A 52 5.97 -16.79 9.25
CA ARG A 52 5.38 -16.71 10.60
C ARG A 52 3.86 -16.77 10.56
N ILE A 53 3.23 -16.15 9.57
CA ILE A 53 1.79 -16.22 9.33
C ILE A 53 1.56 -17.03 8.05
N ARG A 54 0.99 -18.22 8.21
CA ARG A 54 0.71 -19.13 7.08
C ARG A 54 -0.27 -18.48 6.10
N ILE A 55 -0.08 -18.78 4.81
CA ILE A 55 -1.02 -18.35 3.77
C ILE A 55 -2.36 -19.03 4.03
N GLN A 56 -3.41 -18.24 4.22
CA GLN A 56 -4.74 -18.78 4.46
C GLN A 56 -5.31 -19.45 3.20
N PRO A 57 -6.07 -20.56 3.34
CA PRO A 57 -6.67 -21.27 2.20
C PRO A 57 -7.51 -20.38 1.28
N PHE A 58 -8.15 -19.34 1.84
CA PHE A 58 -8.92 -18.37 1.07
C PHE A 58 -8.08 -17.71 -0.03
N LYS A 59 -6.83 -17.35 0.26
CA LYS A 59 -5.93 -16.68 -0.70
C LYS A 59 -5.45 -17.61 -1.82
N LEU A 60 -5.49 -18.91 -1.60
CA LEU A 60 -5.17 -19.95 -2.59
C LEU A 60 -6.40 -20.43 -3.38
N THR A 61 -7.59 -20.00 -2.98
CA THR A 61 -8.83 -20.37 -3.67
C THR A 61 -8.79 -19.86 -5.11
N LYS A 62 -9.19 -20.72 -6.07
CA LYS A 62 -9.23 -20.34 -7.48
C LYS A 62 -10.10 -19.09 -7.64
N ARG A 63 -9.56 -18.08 -8.31
CA ARG A 63 -10.26 -16.81 -8.58
C ARG A 63 -11.68 -16.99 -9.11
N ARG A 64 -11.90 -17.96 -10.01
CA ARG A 64 -13.24 -18.27 -10.57
C ARG A 64 -14.24 -18.66 -9.47
N VAL A 65 -13.82 -19.47 -8.50
CA VAL A 65 -14.65 -19.89 -7.36
C VAL A 65 -15.01 -18.69 -6.47
N LEU A 66 -14.07 -17.78 -6.22
CA LEU A 66 -14.35 -16.55 -5.46
C LEU A 66 -15.34 -15.64 -6.19
N ILE A 67 -15.21 -15.51 -7.52
CA ILE A 67 -16.14 -14.74 -8.35
C ILE A 67 -17.55 -15.35 -8.30
N ASP A 68 -17.64 -16.68 -8.44
CA ASP A 68 -18.93 -17.36 -8.42
C ASP A 68 -19.57 -17.25 -7.03
N ARG A 69 -18.81 -17.45 -5.94
CA ARG A 69 -19.30 -17.23 -4.57
C ARG A 69 -19.84 -15.83 -4.35
N LEU A 70 -19.18 -14.79 -4.86
CA LEU A 70 -19.68 -13.42 -4.75
C LEU A 70 -20.92 -13.19 -5.59
N ARG A 71 -20.97 -13.76 -6.80
CA ARG A 71 -22.09 -13.57 -7.72
C ARG A 71 -23.39 -14.13 -7.16
N TYR A 72 -23.30 -15.19 -6.35
CA TYR A 72 -24.43 -15.87 -5.74
C TYR A 72 -24.49 -15.67 -4.21
N ASP A 73 -23.77 -14.69 -3.67
CA ASP A 73 -23.87 -14.34 -2.25
C ASP A 73 -25.27 -13.79 -1.95
N PRO A 74 -25.96 -14.23 -0.87
CA PRO A 74 -27.34 -13.83 -0.58
C PRO A 74 -27.53 -12.30 -0.53
N ALA A 75 -26.60 -11.56 0.08
CA ALA A 75 -26.69 -10.11 0.19
C ALA A 75 -26.41 -9.41 -1.14
N VAL A 76 -25.69 -10.05 -2.06
CA VAL A 76 -25.54 -9.56 -3.45
C VAL A 76 -26.82 -9.83 -4.23
N MET A 77 -27.43 -10.99 -4.07
CA MET A 77 -28.69 -11.35 -4.74
C MET A 77 -29.85 -10.45 -4.31
N GLU A 78 -29.94 -10.09 -3.03
CA GLU A 78 -30.89 -9.08 -2.55
C GLU A 78 -30.68 -7.72 -3.25
N ALA A 79 -29.43 -7.29 -3.42
CA ALA A 79 -29.13 -6.06 -4.15
C ALA A 79 -29.43 -6.16 -5.65
N VAL A 80 -29.37 -7.36 -6.24
CA VAL A 80 -29.86 -7.61 -7.61
C VAL A 80 -31.35 -7.32 -7.69
N GLU A 81 -32.12 -7.86 -6.76
CA GLU A 81 -33.57 -7.70 -6.74
C GLU A 81 -33.98 -6.24 -6.52
N SER A 82 -33.28 -5.50 -5.66
CA SER A 82 -33.49 -4.05 -5.50
C SER A 82 -33.21 -3.29 -6.79
N GLU A 83 -32.04 -3.51 -7.39
CA GLU A 83 -31.64 -2.83 -8.63
C GLU A 83 -32.57 -3.19 -9.80
N MET A 84 -33.04 -4.44 -9.89
CA MET A 84 -34.02 -4.86 -10.90
C MET A 84 -35.35 -4.13 -10.72
N ARG A 85 -35.84 -3.98 -9.49
CA ARG A 85 -37.07 -3.24 -9.19
C ARG A 85 -36.93 -1.75 -9.52
N GLU A 86 -35.79 -1.15 -9.20
CA GLU A 86 -35.55 0.29 -9.42
C GLU A 86 -35.31 0.65 -10.88
N SER A 87 -34.55 -0.19 -11.62
CA SER A 87 -34.13 0.11 -12.99
C SER A 87 -34.98 -0.55 -14.08
N GLY A 88 -35.82 -1.54 -13.74
CA GLY A 88 -36.55 -2.37 -14.70
C GLY A 88 -35.67 -3.26 -15.57
N ALA A 89 -34.37 -3.33 -15.31
CA ALA A 89 -33.42 -4.08 -16.14
C ALA A 89 -33.62 -5.61 -16.00
N PRO A 90 -33.51 -6.39 -17.09
CA PRO A 90 -33.57 -7.85 -17.04
C PRO A 90 -32.47 -8.44 -16.14
N ARG A 91 -32.78 -9.55 -15.45
CA ARG A 91 -31.87 -10.22 -14.50
C ARG A 91 -30.49 -10.48 -15.10
N ASP A 92 -30.42 -10.95 -16.35
CA ASP A 92 -29.16 -11.28 -17.01
C ASP A 92 -28.24 -10.07 -17.18
N VAL A 93 -28.81 -8.88 -17.41
CA VAL A 93 -28.05 -7.63 -17.53
C VAL A 93 -27.44 -7.26 -16.17
N VAL A 94 -28.22 -7.36 -15.09
CA VAL A 94 -27.75 -7.07 -13.73
C VAL A 94 -26.70 -8.09 -13.28
N MET A 95 -26.93 -9.38 -13.54
CA MET A 95 -25.96 -10.45 -13.26
C MET A 95 -24.68 -10.30 -14.08
N GLY A 96 -24.76 -9.83 -15.33
CA GLY A 96 -23.61 -9.48 -16.16
C GLY A 96 -22.79 -8.33 -15.55
N ARG A 97 -23.46 -7.32 -14.98
CA ARG A 97 -22.81 -6.22 -14.23
C ARG A 97 -22.07 -6.75 -13.00
N ILE A 98 -22.69 -7.61 -12.20
CA ILE A 98 -22.02 -8.26 -11.05
C ILE A 98 -20.81 -9.05 -11.50
N GLY A 99 -20.93 -9.85 -12.56
CA GLY A 99 -19.80 -10.60 -13.10
C GLY A 99 -18.62 -9.71 -13.54
N ARG A 100 -18.89 -8.48 -13.99
CA ARG A 100 -17.85 -7.46 -14.25
C ARG A 100 -17.26 -6.92 -12.94
N TYR A 101 -18.09 -6.54 -11.97
CA TYR A 101 -17.63 -6.02 -10.67
C TYR A 101 -16.81 -7.05 -9.89
N ALA A 102 -17.27 -8.30 -9.81
CA ALA A 102 -16.54 -9.38 -9.16
C ALA A 102 -15.19 -9.65 -9.85
N ARG A 103 -15.13 -9.66 -11.19
CA ARG A 103 -13.85 -9.77 -11.92
C ARG A 103 -12.93 -8.58 -11.68
N GLU A 104 -13.48 -7.39 -11.51
CA GLU A 104 -12.71 -6.20 -11.22
C GLU A 104 -12.03 -6.27 -9.84
N ILE A 105 -12.80 -6.67 -8.83
CA ILE A 105 -12.41 -6.72 -7.41
C ILE A 105 -11.53 -7.94 -7.12
N VAL A 106 -11.97 -9.15 -7.48
CA VAL A 106 -11.33 -10.39 -7.04
C VAL A 106 -9.93 -10.53 -7.69
N PRO A 107 -8.87 -10.67 -6.87
CA PRO A 107 -7.50 -10.80 -7.33
C PRO A 107 -7.21 -12.19 -7.90
N ALA A 108 -6.06 -12.32 -8.56
CA ALA A 108 -5.54 -13.57 -9.11
C ALA A 108 -4.20 -13.90 -8.43
N PHE A 109 -4.24 -14.20 -7.13
CA PHE A 109 -3.02 -14.42 -6.36
C PHE A 109 -2.18 -15.56 -6.96
N ASN A 110 -0.91 -15.27 -7.21
CA ASN A 110 0.07 -16.24 -7.64
C ASN A 110 1.22 -16.23 -6.63
N ALA A 111 1.27 -17.26 -5.80
CA ALA A 111 2.26 -17.35 -4.74
C ALA A 111 3.70 -17.37 -5.26
N TYR A 112 3.99 -18.13 -6.33
CA TYR A 112 5.32 -18.15 -6.92
C TYR A 112 5.75 -16.76 -7.36
N PHE A 113 4.87 -16.05 -8.08
CA PHE A 113 5.12 -14.67 -8.46
C PHE A 113 5.36 -13.80 -7.23
N TYR A 114 4.46 -13.82 -6.23
CA TYR A 114 4.56 -12.98 -5.04
C TYR A 114 5.89 -13.15 -4.28
N PHE A 115 6.25 -14.40 -3.93
CA PHE A 115 7.40 -14.66 -3.06
C PHE A 115 8.73 -14.68 -3.77
N ARG A 116 8.81 -15.10 -5.03
CA ARG A 116 10.07 -15.15 -5.77
C ARG A 116 10.32 -13.88 -6.57
N ILE A 117 9.38 -13.49 -7.41
CA ILE A 117 9.58 -12.40 -8.37
C ILE A 117 9.21 -11.06 -7.74
N GLY A 118 8.01 -10.95 -7.17
CA GLY A 118 7.46 -9.73 -6.58
C GLY A 118 8.29 -9.24 -5.41
N THR A 119 8.67 -10.13 -4.49
CA THR A 119 9.52 -9.78 -3.34
C THR A 119 10.92 -9.37 -3.77
N TRP A 120 11.53 -10.08 -4.73
CA TRP A 120 12.82 -9.69 -5.31
C TRP A 120 12.76 -8.32 -5.99
N LEU A 121 11.73 -8.09 -6.82
CA LEU A 121 11.53 -6.83 -7.52
C LEU A 121 11.31 -5.68 -6.52
N ALA A 122 10.43 -5.90 -5.54
CA ALA A 122 10.14 -4.92 -4.50
C ALA A 122 11.39 -4.56 -3.69
N ARG A 123 12.16 -5.56 -3.25
CA ARG A 123 13.45 -5.38 -2.56
C ARG A 123 14.45 -4.62 -3.41
N SER A 124 14.58 -4.99 -4.69
CA SER A 124 15.53 -4.39 -5.63
C SER A 124 15.20 -2.92 -5.89
N VAL A 125 13.94 -2.60 -6.16
CA VAL A 125 13.47 -1.22 -6.36
C VAL A 125 13.59 -0.39 -5.08
N ALA A 126 13.19 -0.94 -3.93
CA ALA A 126 13.24 -0.20 -2.67
C ALA A 126 14.69 0.12 -2.25
N ARG A 127 15.60 -0.85 -2.36
CA ARG A 127 17.02 -0.69 -1.99
C ARG A 127 17.84 0.04 -3.05
N SER A 128 17.41 0.03 -4.31
CA SER A 128 17.99 0.91 -5.32
C SER A 128 17.67 2.32 -4.88
N LEU A 129 16.39 2.72 -4.80
CA LEU A 129 15.96 4.10 -4.56
C LEU A 129 16.28 4.65 -3.16
N TYR A 130 16.14 3.86 -2.10
CA TYR A 130 16.21 4.33 -0.71
C TYR A 130 17.16 3.49 0.14
N ARG A 131 17.66 4.11 1.21
CA ARG A 131 18.23 3.40 2.36
C ARG A 131 17.05 2.94 3.24
N VAL A 132 16.50 1.78 2.93
CA VAL A 132 15.34 1.23 3.65
C VAL A 132 15.73 0.82 5.07
N ARG A 133 14.91 1.20 6.05
CA ARG A 133 15.12 0.95 7.48
C ARG A 133 13.84 0.54 8.17
N LEU A 134 13.98 -0.45 9.06
CA LEU A 134 12.99 -0.76 10.09
C LEU A 134 13.43 0.02 11.32
N GLY A 135 12.63 0.97 11.78
CA GLY A 135 12.96 1.79 12.95
C GLY A 135 12.51 1.07 14.22
N TYR A 136 11.32 1.41 14.69
CA TYR A 136 10.67 0.81 15.85
C TYR A 136 9.76 -0.36 15.45
N SER A 137 9.80 -1.46 16.20
CA SER A 137 8.82 -2.54 16.10
C SER A 137 8.58 -3.11 17.49
N ASP A 138 7.33 -3.13 17.94
CA ASP A 138 6.95 -3.81 19.19
C ASP A 138 6.90 -5.33 18.97
N GLU A 139 8.06 -5.97 18.80
CA GLU A 139 8.16 -7.40 18.45
C GLU A 139 7.52 -8.30 19.51
N ALA A 140 7.58 -7.90 20.78
CA ALA A 140 6.97 -8.62 21.90
C ALA A 140 5.45 -8.66 21.75
N LYS A 141 4.77 -7.51 21.57
CA LYS A 141 3.31 -7.51 21.37
C LYS A 141 2.89 -8.08 20.02
N LEU A 142 3.70 -7.91 18.97
CA LEU A 142 3.44 -8.60 17.70
C LEU A 142 3.54 -10.12 17.85
N ALA A 143 4.27 -10.63 18.85
CA ALA A 143 4.33 -12.05 19.19
C ALA A 143 3.19 -12.58 20.02
N THR A 144 2.42 -11.72 20.68
CA THR A 144 1.23 -12.14 21.41
C THR A 144 -0.01 -12.23 20.50
N ILE A 145 0.09 -11.87 19.22
CA ILE A 145 -1.03 -11.98 18.28
C ILE A 145 -1.41 -13.46 18.11
N PRO A 146 -2.66 -13.86 18.40
CA PRO A 146 -3.08 -15.25 18.25
C PRO A 146 -2.95 -15.74 16.80
N ASP A 147 -2.53 -16.99 16.61
CA ASP A 147 -2.34 -17.61 15.29
C ASP A 147 -3.61 -17.59 14.42
N ARG A 148 -4.78 -17.66 15.07
CA ARG A 148 -6.11 -17.61 14.41
C ARG A 148 -6.65 -16.18 14.29
N SER A 149 -5.80 -15.18 14.11
CA SER A 149 -6.21 -13.79 13.88
C SER A 149 -6.21 -13.42 12.39
N THR A 150 -7.10 -12.51 11.99
CA THR A 150 -7.00 -11.76 10.73
C THR A 150 -6.21 -10.48 10.99
N ILE A 151 -4.98 -10.43 10.50
CA ILE A 151 -4.12 -9.25 10.67
C ILE A 151 -4.45 -8.21 9.60
N VAL A 152 -4.71 -6.98 10.03
CA VAL A 152 -4.97 -5.83 9.16
C VAL A 152 -3.94 -4.75 9.46
N PHE A 153 -2.97 -4.57 8.57
CA PHE A 153 -2.03 -3.45 8.68
C PHE A 153 -2.74 -2.15 8.30
N VAL A 154 -2.79 -1.21 9.23
CA VAL A 154 -3.38 0.13 9.03
C VAL A 154 -2.25 1.14 9.04
N MET A 155 -2.14 1.97 8.01
CA MET A 155 -0.96 2.81 7.83
C MET A 155 -1.26 4.15 7.16
N ASN A 156 -0.40 5.14 7.41
CA ASN A 156 -0.45 6.40 6.68
C ASN A 156 -0.01 6.20 5.22
N HIS A 157 -0.45 7.08 4.31
CA HIS A 157 -0.17 6.97 2.88
C HIS A 157 0.52 8.22 2.33
N ARG A 158 1.80 8.08 1.99
CA ARG A 158 2.69 9.19 1.60
C ARG A 158 3.16 9.07 0.16
N SER A 159 3.43 7.84 -0.31
CA SER A 159 3.95 7.58 -1.65
C SER A 159 3.32 6.31 -2.25
N ASN A 160 3.28 6.19 -3.58
CA ASN A 160 2.98 4.89 -4.19
C ASN A 160 4.10 3.86 -3.90
N MET A 161 5.26 4.34 -3.43
CA MET A 161 6.33 3.49 -2.90
C MET A 161 5.91 2.70 -1.65
N ASP A 162 4.89 3.14 -0.91
CA ASP A 162 4.42 2.47 0.33
C ASP A 162 4.03 1.02 0.08
N TYR A 163 3.33 0.75 -1.03
CA TYR A 163 2.95 -0.61 -1.44
C TYR A 163 4.17 -1.51 -1.63
N ILE A 164 5.24 -0.98 -2.22
CA ILE A 164 6.47 -1.72 -2.50
C ILE A 164 7.25 -1.93 -1.21
N LEU A 165 7.40 -0.87 -0.42
CA LEU A 165 8.16 -0.86 0.82
C LEU A 165 7.58 -1.84 1.84
N VAL A 166 6.29 -1.74 2.12
CA VAL A 166 5.61 -2.59 3.10
C VAL A 166 5.52 -4.02 2.60
N SER A 167 5.28 -4.26 1.30
CA SER A 167 5.33 -5.61 0.74
C SER A 167 6.70 -6.25 0.91
N TYR A 168 7.77 -5.50 0.66
CA TYR A 168 9.14 -5.98 0.86
C TYR A 168 9.42 -6.31 2.32
N LEU A 169 9.04 -5.43 3.26
CA LEU A 169 9.31 -5.63 4.69
C LEU A 169 8.44 -6.73 5.31
N ALA A 170 7.21 -6.91 4.84
CA ALA A 170 6.29 -7.92 5.35
C ALA A 170 6.45 -9.30 4.69
N ALA A 171 7.06 -9.39 3.51
CA ALA A 171 7.12 -10.63 2.71
C ALA A 171 7.79 -11.81 3.43
N GLU A 172 8.70 -11.57 4.37
CA GLU A 172 9.32 -12.62 5.19
C GLU A 172 8.40 -13.14 6.31
N ARG A 173 7.36 -12.36 6.67
CA ARG A 173 6.41 -12.69 7.76
C ARG A 173 5.05 -13.16 7.24
N THR A 174 4.53 -12.56 6.16
CA THR A 174 3.18 -12.83 5.63
C THR A 174 3.00 -12.38 4.17
N ALA A 175 1.97 -12.93 3.50
CA ALA A 175 1.50 -12.41 2.22
C ALA A 175 0.40 -11.36 2.40
N LEU A 176 0.70 -10.11 2.06
CA LEU A 176 -0.24 -8.99 2.12
C LEU A 176 -1.23 -8.97 0.95
N SER A 177 -2.46 -8.53 1.22
CA SER A 177 -3.48 -8.19 0.23
C SER A 177 -3.87 -6.71 0.41
N TYR A 178 -3.57 -5.88 -0.59
CA TYR A 178 -3.86 -4.45 -0.53
C TYR A 178 -5.22 -4.11 -1.14
N ALA A 179 -5.90 -3.12 -0.56
CA ALA A 179 -6.94 -2.36 -1.24
C ALA A 179 -6.29 -1.28 -2.12
N VAL A 180 -6.31 -1.45 -3.44
CA VAL A 180 -5.61 -0.57 -4.39
C VAL A 180 -6.62 0.29 -5.15
N GLY A 181 -6.31 1.58 -5.30
CA GLY A 181 -7.14 2.51 -6.08
C GLY A 181 -7.13 2.21 -7.59
N GLU A 182 -8.12 2.74 -8.30
CA GLU A 182 -8.30 2.53 -9.74
C GLU A 182 -7.16 3.05 -10.63
N TRP A 183 -6.33 3.98 -10.13
CA TRP A 183 -5.19 4.55 -10.86
C TRP A 183 -4.21 3.48 -11.36
N ALA A 184 -4.10 2.36 -10.65
CA ALA A 184 -3.17 1.29 -11.00
C ALA A 184 -3.78 0.25 -11.96
N ARG A 185 -4.97 0.51 -12.52
CA ARG A 185 -5.65 -0.36 -13.51
C ARG A 185 -5.15 -0.15 -14.93
N VAL A 186 -3.84 0.05 -15.11
CA VAL A 186 -3.20 0.18 -16.42
C VAL A 186 -2.38 -1.07 -16.72
N TRP A 187 -2.39 -1.54 -17.97
CA TRP A 187 -1.52 -2.64 -18.38
C TRP A 187 -0.07 -2.13 -18.54
N PRO A 188 0.96 -2.86 -18.06
CA PRO A 188 0.93 -4.19 -17.42
C PRO A 188 0.78 -4.18 -15.88
N LEU A 189 0.82 -3.00 -15.24
CA LEU A 189 0.81 -2.82 -13.78
C LEU A 189 -0.35 -3.55 -13.09
N GLN A 190 -1.55 -3.51 -13.68
CA GLN A 190 -2.74 -4.16 -13.15
C GLN A 190 -2.55 -5.67 -12.96
N THR A 191 -1.88 -6.34 -13.89
CA THR A 191 -1.64 -7.79 -13.83
C THR A 191 -0.69 -8.14 -12.69
N LEU A 192 0.38 -7.34 -12.52
CA LEU A 192 1.36 -7.52 -11.45
C LEU A 192 0.69 -7.33 -10.08
N ILE A 193 -0.11 -6.29 -9.91
CA ILE A 193 -0.84 -6.01 -8.66
C ILE A 193 -1.85 -7.12 -8.33
N ARG A 194 -2.59 -7.65 -9.32
CA ARG A 194 -3.49 -8.79 -9.07
C ARG A 194 -2.74 -10.04 -8.67
N ALA A 195 -1.56 -10.27 -9.25
CA ALA A 195 -0.73 -11.42 -8.95
C ALA A 195 -0.21 -11.40 -7.51
N THR A 196 -0.07 -10.23 -6.89
CA THR A 196 0.27 -10.11 -5.47
C THR A 196 -0.90 -10.37 -4.53
N GLY A 197 -2.11 -10.49 -5.06
CA GLY A 197 -3.33 -10.71 -4.27
C GLY A 197 -4.06 -9.43 -3.90
N ALA A 198 -3.62 -8.27 -4.38
CA ALA A 198 -4.28 -7.00 -4.13
C ALA A 198 -5.55 -6.83 -4.98
N TYR A 199 -6.59 -6.24 -4.38
CA TYR A 199 -7.91 -6.03 -4.98
C TYR A 199 -8.15 -4.55 -5.28
N PHE A 200 -8.91 -4.28 -6.35
CA PHE A 200 -9.15 -2.91 -6.81
C PHE A 200 -10.42 -2.32 -6.19
N VAL A 201 -10.31 -1.07 -5.75
CA VAL A 201 -11.40 -0.27 -5.20
C VAL A 201 -11.58 1.00 -6.04
N ARG A 202 -12.80 1.22 -6.53
CA ARG A 202 -13.20 2.47 -7.18
C ARG A 202 -13.37 3.55 -6.12
N ARG A 203 -12.68 4.68 -6.29
CA ARG A 203 -12.85 5.84 -5.40
C ARG A 203 -14.20 6.50 -5.70
N ASN A 204 -14.92 6.92 -4.66
CA ASN A 204 -16.19 7.67 -4.78
C ASN A 204 -17.29 7.01 -5.63
N SER A 205 -17.23 5.70 -5.88
CA SER A 205 -18.29 4.99 -6.60
C SER A 205 -19.62 5.17 -5.85
N ARG A 206 -20.63 5.77 -6.49
CA ARG A 206 -21.98 5.92 -5.92
C ARG A 206 -22.91 4.74 -6.24
N ASN A 207 -22.46 3.79 -7.07
CA ASN A 207 -23.26 2.65 -7.49
C ASN A 207 -23.46 1.66 -6.31
N PRO A 208 -24.70 1.45 -5.82
CA PRO A 208 -24.98 0.59 -4.67
C PRO A 208 -24.60 -0.86 -4.93
N LEU A 209 -24.89 -1.38 -6.12
CA LEU A 209 -24.58 -2.76 -6.51
C LEU A 209 -23.07 -3.05 -6.47
N TYR A 210 -22.24 -2.13 -6.98
CA TYR A 210 -20.78 -2.24 -6.89
C TYR A 210 -20.31 -2.25 -5.44
N ARG A 211 -20.84 -1.33 -4.62
CA ARG A 211 -20.49 -1.27 -3.19
C ARG A 211 -20.82 -2.57 -2.49
N ARG A 212 -22.01 -3.14 -2.72
CA ARG A 212 -22.42 -4.42 -2.15
C ARG A 212 -21.49 -5.58 -2.56
N VAL A 213 -21.06 -5.66 -3.82
CA VAL A 213 -20.10 -6.70 -4.25
C VAL A 213 -18.74 -6.53 -3.57
N LEU A 214 -18.21 -5.31 -3.51
CA LEU A 214 -16.94 -5.02 -2.83
C LEU A 214 -17.00 -5.35 -1.34
N GLU A 215 -18.07 -4.89 -0.71
CA GLU A 215 -18.41 -5.10 0.69
C GLU A 215 -18.42 -6.59 1.05
N ARG A 216 -19.10 -7.43 0.26
CA ARG A 216 -19.12 -8.89 0.47
C ARG A 216 -17.76 -9.55 0.23
N TYR A 217 -16.98 -9.09 -0.74
CA TYR A 217 -15.62 -9.59 -0.93
C TYR A 217 -14.70 -9.28 0.26
N VAL A 218 -14.74 -8.06 0.78
CA VAL A 218 -13.94 -7.67 1.95
C VAL A 218 -14.34 -8.47 3.18
N ALA A 219 -15.65 -8.67 3.41
CA ALA A 219 -16.14 -9.51 4.49
C ALA A 219 -15.65 -10.97 4.36
N MET A 220 -15.75 -11.56 3.17
CA MET A 220 -15.27 -12.92 2.90
C MET A 220 -13.75 -13.05 3.09
N ALA A 221 -12.96 -12.08 2.61
CA ALA A 221 -11.50 -12.08 2.76
C ALA A 221 -11.08 -11.95 4.23
N THR A 222 -11.78 -11.09 4.98
CA THR A 222 -11.55 -10.87 6.42
C THR A 222 -11.90 -12.10 7.23
N ALA A 223 -13.07 -12.71 7.01
CA ALA A 223 -13.47 -13.95 7.65
C ALA A 223 -12.54 -15.13 7.27
N GLY A 224 -12.05 -15.13 6.03
CA GLY A 224 -11.08 -16.10 5.52
C GLY A 224 -9.64 -15.93 6.05
N GLY A 225 -9.39 -14.97 6.96
CA GLY A 225 -8.09 -14.78 7.59
C GLY A 225 -7.06 -14.05 6.72
N VAL A 226 -7.45 -13.50 5.56
CA VAL A 226 -6.49 -12.88 4.64
C VAL A 226 -5.81 -11.72 5.34
N THR A 227 -4.48 -11.75 5.40
CA THR A 227 -3.71 -10.60 5.88
C THR A 227 -3.89 -9.42 4.92
N GLN A 228 -4.46 -8.34 5.42
CA GLN A 228 -4.83 -7.17 4.63
C GLN A 228 -3.93 -5.98 4.99
N ALA A 229 -3.70 -5.11 4.02
CA ALA A 229 -3.04 -3.83 4.22
C ALA A 229 -3.94 -2.73 3.67
N VAL A 230 -4.25 -1.76 4.52
CA VAL A 230 -5.19 -0.68 4.23
C VAL A 230 -4.59 0.66 4.60
N TYR A 231 -4.92 1.66 3.79
CA TYR A 231 -4.60 3.06 4.04
C TYR A 231 -5.90 3.77 4.44
N PRO A 232 -6.18 3.98 5.74
CA PRO A 232 -7.45 4.55 6.18
C PRO A 232 -7.72 5.92 5.54
N GLU A 233 -6.69 6.71 5.23
CA GLU A 233 -6.80 8.00 4.54
C GLU A 233 -7.46 7.90 3.14
N GLY A 234 -7.33 6.75 2.46
CA GLY A 234 -7.88 6.48 1.12
C GLY A 234 -7.18 7.22 -0.04
N ARG A 235 -6.25 8.14 0.24
CA ARG A 235 -5.47 8.90 -0.73
C ARG A 235 -4.06 9.20 -0.20
N LEU A 236 -3.16 9.58 -1.10
CA LEU A 236 -1.84 10.11 -0.73
C LEU A 236 -1.99 11.45 -0.01
N SER A 237 -1.15 11.69 1.00
CA SER A 237 -1.05 12.98 1.66
C SER A 237 -0.58 14.06 0.67
N ARG A 238 -1.33 15.16 0.57
CA ARG A 238 -1.08 16.25 -0.40
C ARG A 238 -0.22 17.37 0.16
N ASP A 239 -0.39 17.68 1.44
CA ASP A 239 0.32 18.73 2.18
C ASP A 239 1.33 18.15 3.18
N GLY A 240 1.45 16.82 3.23
CA GLY A 240 2.35 16.11 4.12
C GLY A 240 1.75 15.76 5.48
N LYS A 241 0.56 16.28 5.82
CA LYS A 241 -0.11 15.95 7.09
C LYS A 241 -0.75 14.56 7.02
N LEU A 242 -0.98 13.96 8.19
CA LEU A 242 -1.80 12.77 8.34
C LEU A 242 -3.27 13.14 8.09
N GLY A 243 -3.91 12.51 7.10
CA GLY A 243 -5.31 12.74 6.76
C GLY A 243 -6.28 12.02 7.68
N MET A 244 -7.57 12.36 7.57
CA MET A 244 -8.65 11.68 8.31
C MET A 244 -8.98 10.31 7.72
N ALA A 245 -9.39 9.37 8.57
CA ALA A 245 -9.80 8.05 8.14
C ALA A 245 -11.12 8.05 7.34
N LYS A 246 -11.20 7.18 6.33
CA LYS A 246 -12.41 6.82 5.61
C LYS A 246 -12.97 5.53 6.21
N LEU A 247 -14.16 5.61 6.77
CA LEU A 247 -14.76 4.53 7.57
C LEU A 247 -15.29 3.35 6.74
N GLY A 248 -15.57 3.55 5.45
CA GLY A 248 -16.30 2.56 4.64
C GLY A 248 -15.61 1.20 4.51
N LEU A 249 -14.28 1.16 4.40
CA LEU A 249 -13.58 -0.13 4.31
C LEU A 249 -13.56 -0.85 5.68
N LEU A 250 -13.46 -0.10 6.77
CA LEU A 250 -13.58 -0.64 8.13
C LEU A 250 -14.99 -1.20 8.36
N ASP A 251 -16.04 -0.46 7.98
CA ASP A 251 -17.44 -0.95 8.04
C ASP A 251 -17.60 -2.31 7.35
N TYR A 252 -17.02 -2.47 6.16
CA TYR A 252 -17.09 -3.74 5.42
C TYR A 252 -16.45 -4.92 6.17
N MET A 253 -15.41 -4.67 6.97
CA MET A 253 -14.75 -5.68 7.80
C MET A 253 -15.54 -5.98 9.08
N LEU A 254 -16.16 -4.97 9.69
CA LEU A 254 -16.66 -4.99 11.06
C LEU A 254 -18.13 -5.38 11.19
N ARG A 255 -19.00 -4.93 10.29
CA ARG A 255 -20.47 -5.06 10.44
C ARG A 255 -21.01 -6.50 10.47
N SER A 256 -20.22 -7.47 10.01
CA SER A 256 -20.56 -8.90 10.04
C SER A 256 -19.56 -9.71 10.87
N PHE A 257 -18.73 -9.03 11.66
CA PHE A 257 -17.77 -9.68 12.54
C PHE A 257 -18.47 -10.29 13.75
N ASP A 258 -18.17 -11.56 14.05
CA ASP A 258 -18.72 -12.27 15.20
C ASP A 258 -17.70 -12.31 16.35
N PRO A 259 -17.90 -11.55 17.45
CA PRO A 259 -16.98 -11.56 18.59
C PRO A 259 -16.92 -12.93 19.28
N GLY A 260 -17.96 -13.76 19.15
CA GLY A 260 -18.01 -15.12 19.69
C GLY A 260 -17.28 -16.17 18.84
N GLY A 261 -16.97 -15.86 17.57
CA GLY A 261 -16.32 -16.80 16.66
C GLY A 261 -14.84 -17.04 16.97
N ASP A 262 -14.22 -18.05 16.37
CA ASP A 262 -12.82 -18.44 16.66
C ASP A 262 -11.74 -17.44 16.24
N ARG A 263 -12.09 -16.40 15.47
CA ARG A 263 -11.14 -15.53 14.77
C ARG A 263 -11.31 -14.09 15.20
N ASP A 264 -10.23 -13.48 15.64
CA ASP A 264 -10.17 -12.04 15.92
C ASP A 264 -9.72 -11.25 14.69
N ILE A 265 -10.04 -9.96 14.64
CA ILE A 265 -9.42 -9.00 13.71
C ILE A 265 -8.42 -8.18 14.53
N VAL A 266 -7.14 -8.25 14.16
CA VAL A 266 -6.07 -7.53 14.85
C VAL A 266 -5.50 -6.47 13.91
N PHE A 267 -5.68 -5.21 14.28
CA PHE A 267 -5.12 -4.08 13.55
C PHE A 267 -3.68 -3.83 13.99
N VAL A 268 -2.76 -3.72 13.04
CA VAL A 268 -1.36 -3.38 13.32
C VAL A 268 -1.08 -1.99 12.75
N PRO A 269 -0.92 -0.95 13.60
CA PRO A 269 -0.53 0.39 13.16
C PRO A 269 0.86 0.37 12.53
N VAL A 270 1.02 1.01 11.38
CA VAL A 270 2.31 1.15 10.71
C VAL A 270 2.53 2.61 10.34
N GLY A 271 3.66 3.16 10.78
CA GLY A 271 4.10 4.50 10.47
C GLY A 271 5.17 4.48 9.39
N ILE A 272 5.00 5.26 8.33
CA ILE A 272 5.91 5.32 7.19
C ILE A 272 6.32 6.77 6.96
N ASN A 273 7.63 7.00 6.79
CA ASN A 273 8.13 8.30 6.38
C ASN A 273 9.34 8.19 5.43
N TYR A 274 9.60 9.26 4.69
CA TYR A 274 10.67 9.35 3.70
C TYR A 274 11.43 10.67 3.81
N ASP A 275 12.75 10.62 3.59
CA ASP A 275 13.54 11.83 3.35
C ASP A 275 13.17 12.52 2.03
N ARG A 276 12.66 11.74 1.08
CA ARG A 276 12.12 12.25 -0.18
C ARG A 276 10.96 11.40 -0.65
N VAL A 277 9.82 12.04 -0.90
CA VAL A 277 8.67 11.41 -1.54
C VAL A 277 8.79 11.60 -3.06
N LEU A 278 8.54 10.56 -3.86
CA LEU A 278 8.68 10.62 -5.32
C LEU A 278 7.68 11.59 -5.96
N GLU A 279 6.48 11.63 -5.39
CA GLU A 279 5.33 12.37 -5.90
C GLU A 279 5.18 13.77 -5.30
N ASP A 280 6.08 14.21 -4.41
CA ASP A 280 5.91 15.42 -3.60
C ASP A 280 5.53 16.67 -4.41
N ARG A 281 6.26 16.95 -5.49
CA ARG A 281 5.99 18.10 -6.37
C ARG A 281 4.65 17.97 -7.09
N SER A 282 4.31 16.78 -7.60
CA SER A 282 3.01 16.57 -8.26
C SER A 282 1.84 16.66 -7.29
N LEU A 283 2.02 16.21 -6.05
CA LEU A 283 0.99 16.26 -5.01
C LEU A 283 0.71 17.69 -4.56
N LEU A 284 1.74 18.53 -4.47
CA LEU A 284 1.60 19.97 -4.17
C LEU A 284 0.93 20.75 -5.32
N LEU A 285 1.19 20.38 -6.58
CA LEU A 285 0.52 20.99 -7.72
C LEU A 285 -0.97 20.66 -7.75
N ASP A 286 -1.36 19.45 -7.35
CA ASP A 286 -2.77 19.01 -7.27
C ASP A 286 -3.58 19.72 -6.17
N THR A 287 -2.92 20.42 -5.22
CA THR A 287 -3.57 21.33 -4.26
C THR A 287 -3.85 22.72 -4.84
N GLY A 288 -3.14 23.13 -5.88
CA GLY A 288 -3.42 24.35 -6.64
C GLY A 288 -4.48 24.09 -7.71
N ALA A 289 -5.70 24.56 -7.50
CA ALA A 289 -6.83 24.36 -8.40
C ALA A 289 -6.67 25.11 -9.74
N ALA A 290 -5.81 24.64 -10.66
CA ALA A 290 -5.77 25.15 -12.04
C ALA A 290 -4.91 24.36 -13.05
N ALA A 291 -4.06 23.42 -12.63
CA ALA A 291 -3.14 22.78 -13.58
C ALA A 291 -3.88 21.79 -14.51
N PRO A 292 -3.85 21.97 -15.85
CA PRO A 292 -4.42 21.01 -16.79
C PRO A 292 -3.76 19.65 -16.58
N ARG A 293 -4.56 18.58 -16.44
CA ARG A 293 -4.00 17.24 -16.39
C ARG A 293 -3.37 16.93 -17.76
N PRO A 294 -2.06 16.68 -17.82
CA PRO A 294 -1.41 16.34 -19.08
C PRO A 294 -2.02 15.05 -19.62
N GLY A 295 -2.25 15.00 -20.93
CA GLY A 295 -2.82 13.83 -21.60
C GLY A 295 -1.99 12.55 -21.37
N ALA A 296 -2.61 11.39 -21.55
CA ALA A 296 -1.99 10.08 -21.27
C ALA A 296 -0.62 9.90 -21.96
N LEU A 297 -0.50 10.34 -23.21
CA LEU A 297 0.75 10.31 -23.99
C LEU A 297 1.83 11.23 -23.40
N ALA A 298 1.48 12.45 -22.99
CA ALA A 298 2.41 13.38 -22.37
C ALA A 298 2.88 12.90 -20.98
N SER A 299 2.00 12.22 -20.24
CA SER A 299 2.37 11.58 -18.97
C SER A 299 3.31 10.39 -19.17
N ALA A 300 3.04 9.56 -20.18
CA ALA A 300 3.91 8.44 -20.56
C ALA A 300 5.29 8.92 -21.00
N GLY A 301 5.35 9.95 -21.85
CA GLY A 301 6.59 10.57 -22.31
C GLY A 301 7.44 11.15 -21.17
N ARG A 302 6.82 11.89 -20.23
CA ARG A 302 7.52 12.41 -19.04
C ARG A 302 8.03 11.30 -18.12
N THR A 303 7.26 10.22 -17.98
CA THR A 303 7.67 9.04 -17.20
C THR A 303 8.86 8.35 -17.86
N ALA A 304 8.81 8.13 -19.18
CA ALA A 304 9.91 7.52 -19.94
C ALA A 304 11.18 8.39 -19.89
N ALA A 305 11.05 9.70 -20.08
CA ALA A 305 12.17 10.64 -19.96
C ALA A 305 12.76 10.64 -18.54
N PHE A 306 11.92 10.60 -17.51
CA PHE A 306 12.38 10.47 -16.13
C PHE A 306 13.14 9.16 -15.89
N VAL A 307 12.63 8.02 -16.40
CA VAL A 307 13.31 6.73 -16.30
C VAL A 307 14.65 6.75 -17.03
N LEU A 308 14.69 7.22 -18.28
CA LEU A 308 15.92 7.33 -19.08
C LEU A 308 16.94 8.27 -18.41
N ARG A 309 16.50 9.40 -17.86
CA ARG A 309 17.36 10.30 -17.11
C ARG A 309 17.94 9.61 -15.88
N ASN A 310 17.14 8.88 -15.10
CA ASN A 310 17.67 8.15 -13.94
C ASN A 310 18.64 7.02 -14.37
N LEU A 311 18.32 6.28 -15.44
CA LEU A 311 19.21 5.25 -15.99
C LEU A 311 20.54 5.84 -16.48
N SER A 312 20.51 7.00 -17.15
CA SER A 312 21.73 7.71 -17.55
C SER A 312 22.54 8.24 -16.36
N LEU A 313 21.88 8.68 -15.27
CA LEU A 313 22.58 9.05 -14.03
C LEU A 313 23.24 7.83 -13.38
N ILE A 314 22.57 6.67 -13.40
CA ILE A 314 23.11 5.39 -12.91
C ILE A 314 24.32 5.00 -13.76
N ALA A 315 24.19 5.01 -15.09
CA ALA A 315 25.27 4.68 -16.01
C ALA A 315 26.48 5.61 -15.86
N ARG A 316 26.25 6.88 -15.51
CA ARG A 316 27.30 7.88 -15.26
C ARG A 316 27.80 7.92 -13.81
N SER A 317 27.38 6.99 -12.95
CA SER A 317 27.71 6.94 -11.51
C SER A 317 27.39 8.23 -10.72
N LYS A 318 26.49 9.07 -11.24
CA LYS A 318 26.02 10.32 -10.58
C LYS A 318 24.70 10.13 -9.84
N TRP A 319 24.29 8.88 -9.67
CA TRP A 319 23.02 8.54 -9.06
C TRP A 319 23.16 8.45 -7.54
N HIS A 320 22.35 9.22 -6.82
CA HIS A 320 22.25 9.19 -5.37
C HIS A 320 20.89 8.68 -4.92
N ARG A 321 20.88 7.87 -3.86
CA ARG A 321 19.65 7.44 -3.20
C ARG A 321 18.85 8.64 -2.70
N PHE A 322 17.53 8.48 -2.65
CA PHE A 322 16.56 9.47 -2.19
C PHE A 322 16.50 9.60 -0.66
N GLY A 323 17.61 9.33 0.02
CA GLY A 323 17.69 9.32 1.49
C GLY A 323 17.12 8.04 2.11
N TYR A 324 16.60 8.16 3.33
CA TYR A 324 16.00 7.09 4.10
C TYR A 324 14.51 6.92 3.79
N ALA A 325 14.06 5.66 3.80
CA ALA A 325 12.67 5.28 3.90
C ALA A 325 12.55 4.42 5.15
N CYS A 326 11.82 4.90 6.16
CA CYS A 326 11.72 4.24 7.45
C CYS A 326 10.29 3.80 7.71
N VAL A 327 10.16 2.59 8.27
CA VAL A 327 8.89 2.01 8.66
C VAL A 327 8.98 1.59 10.12
N ASN A 328 7.94 1.93 10.87
CA ASN A 328 7.75 1.52 12.26
C ASN A 328 6.45 0.71 12.39
N PHE A 329 6.46 -0.30 13.27
CA PHE A 329 5.28 -1.09 13.62
C PHE A 329 4.87 -0.80 15.06
N GLY A 330 3.65 -0.32 15.22
CA GLY A 330 3.04 -0.04 16.51
C GLY A 330 2.45 -1.26 17.20
N PRO A 331 1.98 -1.08 18.45
CA PRO A 331 1.32 -2.13 19.20
C PRO A 331 0.02 -2.56 18.49
N PRO A 332 -0.26 -3.87 18.38
CA PRO A 332 -1.49 -4.37 17.79
C PRO A 332 -2.73 -4.01 18.62
N VAL A 333 -3.84 -3.75 17.95
CA VAL A 333 -5.16 -3.46 18.54
C VAL A 333 -6.12 -4.60 18.17
N SER A 334 -6.59 -5.33 19.18
CA SER A 334 -7.59 -6.40 19.02
C SER A 334 -8.99 -5.81 18.90
N LEU A 335 -9.72 -6.23 17.87
CA LEU A 335 -11.12 -5.82 17.69
C LEU A 335 -12.01 -6.41 18.78
N LYS A 336 -11.83 -7.70 19.13
CA LYS A 336 -12.60 -8.32 20.22
C LYS A 336 -12.41 -7.58 21.54
N GLU A 337 -11.17 -7.20 21.85
CA GLU A 337 -10.89 -6.46 23.07
C GLU A 337 -11.51 -5.05 23.02
N HIS A 338 -11.39 -4.34 21.91
CA HIS A 338 -12.04 -3.04 21.73
C HIS A 338 -13.58 -3.13 21.86
N MET A 339 -14.21 -4.16 21.28
CA MET A 339 -15.65 -4.42 21.40
C MET A 339 -16.06 -4.71 22.85
N ARG A 340 -15.24 -5.47 23.59
CA ARG A 340 -15.47 -5.78 25.00
C ARG A 340 -15.31 -4.52 25.87
N SER A 341 -14.23 -3.76 25.69
CA SER A 341 -13.93 -2.59 26.51
C SER A 341 -14.92 -1.45 26.32
N HIS A 342 -15.47 -1.30 25.12
CA HIS A 342 -16.46 -0.27 24.79
C HIS A 342 -17.91 -0.77 24.84
N ASN A 343 -18.12 -2.07 25.13
CA ASN A 343 -19.43 -2.73 25.12
C ASN A 343 -20.21 -2.50 23.80
N VAL A 344 -19.54 -2.75 22.66
CA VAL A 344 -20.08 -2.52 21.30
C VAL A 344 -20.12 -3.84 20.53
N ASP A 345 -21.29 -4.16 19.96
CA ASP A 345 -21.45 -5.19 18.93
C ASP A 345 -21.90 -4.57 17.60
N PHE A 346 -21.03 -4.55 16.59
CA PHE A 346 -21.33 -3.91 15.29
C PHE A 346 -22.42 -4.64 14.50
N ARG A 347 -22.77 -5.88 14.85
CA ARG A 347 -23.79 -6.66 14.14
C ARG A 347 -25.19 -6.11 14.42
N GLY A 348 -26.00 -6.00 13.38
CA GLY A 348 -27.39 -5.55 13.51
C GLY A 348 -27.57 -4.10 13.94
N MET A 349 -26.49 -3.34 14.16
CA MET A 349 -26.58 -1.91 14.44
C MET A 349 -27.07 -1.13 13.21
N GLU A 350 -27.91 -0.13 13.45
CA GLU A 350 -28.25 0.88 12.46
C GLU A 350 -27.00 1.59 11.95
N LYS A 351 -27.03 1.97 10.66
CA LYS A 351 -25.83 2.41 9.95
C LYS A 351 -25.19 3.64 10.57
N GLU A 352 -25.98 4.63 10.97
CA GLU A 352 -25.50 5.89 11.51
C GLU A 352 -24.74 5.67 12.82
N ARG A 353 -25.35 4.94 13.77
CA ARG A 353 -24.73 4.58 15.06
C ARG A 353 -23.52 3.66 14.86
N ARG A 354 -23.57 2.76 13.88
CA ARG A 354 -22.42 1.91 13.54
C ARG A 354 -21.25 2.74 13.03
N PHE A 355 -21.51 3.73 12.17
CA PHE A 355 -20.46 4.61 11.65
C PHE A 355 -19.85 5.52 12.73
N GLU A 356 -20.64 5.95 13.71
CA GLU A 356 -20.14 6.66 14.90
C GLU A 356 -19.12 5.80 15.66
N LYS A 357 -19.49 4.57 16.03
CA LYS A 357 -18.59 3.63 16.74
C LYS A 357 -17.38 3.20 15.93
N ILE A 358 -17.53 3.04 14.62
CA ILE A 358 -16.39 2.80 13.72
C ILE A 358 -15.49 4.05 13.67
N GLY A 359 -16.06 5.25 13.77
CA GLY A 359 -15.33 6.51 13.87
C GLY A 359 -14.43 6.58 15.10
N GLU A 360 -14.94 6.16 16.26
CA GLU A 360 -14.17 6.04 17.52
C GLU A 360 -12.96 5.11 17.33
N LEU A 361 -13.18 3.88 16.87
CA LEU A 361 -12.10 2.92 16.57
C LEU A 361 -11.12 3.48 15.53
N ALA A 362 -11.63 4.11 14.46
CA ALA A 362 -10.77 4.71 13.44
C ALA A 362 -9.91 5.83 14.03
N GLY A 363 -10.45 6.63 14.96
CA GLY A 363 -9.72 7.61 15.74
C GLY A 363 -8.55 7.02 16.51
N GLU A 364 -8.81 5.95 17.29
CA GLU A 364 -7.78 5.22 18.04
C GLU A 364 -6.69 4.67 17.12
N LEU A 365 -7.07 4.10 15.98
CA LEU A 365 -6.13 3.56 15.00
C LEU A 365 -5.30 4.68 14.36
N MET A 366 -5.92 5.81 13.99
CA MET A 366 -5.20 6.95 13.41
C MET A 366 -4.24 7.60 14.42
N HIS A 367 -4.65 7.72 15.69
CA HIS A 367 -3.77 8.19 16.76
C HIS A 367 -2.59 7.22 16.98
N SER A 368 -2.86 5.90 16.93
CA SER A 368 -1.82 4.89 17.03
C SER A 368 -0.84 4.94 15.85
N ILE A 369 -1.33 5.16 14.62
CA ILE A 369 -0.49 5.40 13.43
C ILE A 369 0.34 6.67 13.63
N ALA A 370 -0.27 7.77 14.06
CA ALA A 370 0.37 9.06 14.24
C ALA A 370 1.61 8.97 15.15
N ARG A 371 1.47 8.33 16.31
CA ARG A 371 2.57 8.16 17.28
C ARG A 371 3.75 7.35 16.74
N VAL A 372 3.51 6.42 15.80
CA VAL A 372 4.57 5.56 15.28
C VAL A 372 5.20 6.07 13.98
N ILE A 373 4.72 7.16 13.38
CA ILE A 373 5.36 7.73 12.19
C ILE A 373 6.81 8.12 12.52
N PRO A 374 7.83 7.56 11.82
CA PRO A 374 9.22 7.85 12.13
C PRO A 374 9.60 9.28 11.75
N VAL A 375 10.34 9.93 12.65
CA VAL A 375 10.97 11.23 12.39
C VAL A 375 12.30 10.99 11.68
N LEU A 376 12.51 11.68 10.55
CA LEU A 376 13.66 11.53 9.67
C LEU A 376 14.51 12.81 9.58
N PRO A 377 15.78 12.70 9.16
CA PRO A 377 16.68 13.83 8.94
C PRO A 377 16.06 15.00 8.17
N VAL A 378 15.43 14.73 7.02
CA VAL A 378 14.84 15.81 6.20
C VAL A 378 13.64 16.45 6.91
N SER A 379 12.81 15.69 7.61
CA SER A 379 11.68 16.25 8.36
C SER A 379 12.12 17.14 9.53
N LEU A 380 13.24 16.82 10.18
CA LEU A 380 13.82 17.64 11.24
C LEU A 380 14.33 18.97 10.71
N VAL A 381 15.24 18.93 9.73
CA VAL A 381 15.81 20.16 9.13
C VAL A 381 14.73 21.02 8.48
N ALA A 382 13.79 20.40 7.75
CA ALA A 382 12.69 21.14 7.15
C ALA A 382 11.77 21.79 8.20
N THR A 383 11.61 21.19 9.38
CA THR A 383 10.84 21.79 10.47
C THR A 383 11.50 23.07 10.96
N VAL A 384 12.82 23.07 11.22
CA VAL A 384 13.55 24.26 11.68
C VAL A 384 13.39 25.42 10.70
N PHE A 385 13.60 25.18 9.40
CA PHE A 385 13.42 26.21 8.36
C PHE A 385 11.96 26.64 8.14
N VAL A 386 10.97 25.84 8.53
CA VAL A 386 9.54 26.20 8.40
C VAL A 386 9.07 27.00 9.60
N ASP A 387 9.57 26.68 10.79
CA ASP A 387 9.30 27.45 12.00
C ASP A 387 10.05 28.81 11.93
N ASN A 388 11.24 28.87 11.32
CA ASN A 388 12.04 30.09 11.14
C ASN A 388 12.45 30.31 9.65
N PRO A 389 11.56 30.83 8.80
CA PRO A 389 11.76 30.87 7.34
C PRO A 389 12.72 31.94 6.82
N GLU A 390 12.98 33.00 7.59
CA GLU A 390 13.88 34.11 7.19
C GLU A 390 15.29 33.96 7.79
N ASP A 391 15.49 32.96 8.66
CA ASP A 391 16.77 32.73 9.34
C ASP A 391 17.78 32.04 8.42
N SER A 392 19.05 32.30 8.71
CA SER A 392 20.20 31.64 8.10
C SER A 392 20.97 30.89 9.17
N TYR A 393 21.37 29.65 8.90
CA TYR A 393 22.08 28.83 9.88
C TYR A 393 23.39 28.29 9.30
N SER A 394 24.48 28.40 10.05
CA SER A 394 25.66 27.55 9.84
C SER A 394 25.32 26.08 10.14
N GLU A 395 26.16 25.14 9.70
CA GLU A 395 25.96 23.73 10.02
C GLU A 395 25.94 23.48 11.54
N LEU A 396 26.74 24.22 12.31
CA LEU A 396 26.80 24.09 13.77
C LEU A 396 25.52 24.59 14.45
N GLU A 397 25.03 25.77 14.07
CA GLU A 397 23.77 26.31 14.59
C GLU A 397 22.58 25.42 14.22
N MET A 398 22.56 24.89 12.99
CA MET A 398 21.54 23.93 12.56
C MET A 398 21.58 22.67 13.42
N LYS A 399 22.76 22.18 13.78
CA LYS A 399 22.87 21.01 14.66
C LYS A 399 22.25 21.27 16.02
N ASP A 400 22.56 22.43 16.61
CA ASP A 400 22.01 22.83 17.91
C ASP A 400 20.47 22.94 17.88
N GLU A 401 19.90 23.59 16.85
CA GLU A 401 18.44 23.67 16.67
C GLU A 401 17.78 22.31 16.46
N VAL A 402 18.36 21.46 15.61
CA VAL A 402 17.80 20.13 15.36
C VAL A 402 17.90 19.25 16.60
N VAL A 403 18.99 19.31 17.37
CA VAL A 403 19.13 18.55 18.62
C VAL A 403 18.10 19.02 19.66
N ARG A 404 17.84 20.33 19.77
CA ARG A 404 16.72 20.85 20.59
C ARG A 404 15.38 20.27 20.16
N LEU A 405 15.09 20.30 18.86
CA LEU A 405 13.87 19.75 18.30
C LEU A 405 13.75 18.24 18.56
N MET A 406 14.85 17.50 18.39
CA MET A 406 14.90 16.05 18.66
C MET A 406 14.56 15.75 20.11
N ARG A 407 15.19 16.44 21.07
CA ARG A 407 14.88 16.26 22.51
C ARG A 407 13.42 16.57 22.84
N SER A 408 12.86 17.63 22.24
CA SER A 408 11.45 18.00 22.42
C SER A 408 10.49 16.92 21.88
N LEU A 409 10.79 16.36 20.71
CA LEU A 409 10.01 15.28 20.10
C LEU A 409 10.15 13.96 20.87
N GLU A 410 11.36 13.60 21.31
CA GLU A 410 11.62 12.40 22.12
C GLU A 410 10.91 12.47 23.47
N ALA A 411 10.89 13.64 24.12
CA ALA A 411 10.11 13.86 25.34
C ALA A 411 8.59 13.68 25.11
N GLY A 412 8.11 13.95 23.90
CA GLY A 412 6.75 13.66 23.43
C GLY A 412 6.50 12.20 23.03
N GLY A 413 7.51 11.32 23.13
CA GLY A 413 7.42 9.91 22.75
C GLY A 413 7.58 9.62 21.27
N ALA A 414 8.10 10.56 20.48
CA ALA A 414 8.35 10.35 19.05
C ALA A 414 9.49 9.37 18.78
N HIS A 415 9.34 8.57 17.73
CA HIS A 415 10.39 7.66 17.28
C HIS A 415 11.29 8.34 16.24
N ILE A 416 12.46 8.82 16.67
CA ILE A 416 13.45 9.43 15.78
C ILE A 416 14.40 8.39 15.23
N TYR A 417 14.54 8.35 13.90
CA TYR A 417 15.54 7.50 13.27
C TYR A 417 16.86 8.25 13.12
N VAL A 418 17.84 7.87 13.95
CA VAL A 418 19.21 8.41 13.92
C VAL A 418 20.10 7.46 13.10
N PRO A 419 20.54 7.83 11.89
CA PRO A 419 21.35 6.94 11.08
C PRO A 419 22.71 6.67 11.73
N ARG A 420 23.07 5.39 11.88
CA ARG A 420 24.32 4.93 12.52
C ARG A 420 24.44 5.31 14.01
N GLY A 421 23.36 5.79 14.65
CA GLY A 421 23.42 6.30 16.02
C GLY A 421 24.13 7.66 16.15
N ASP A 422 24.43 8.31 15.03
CA ASP A 422 25.15 9.58 14.97
C ASP A 422 24.18 10.71 14.58
N GLN A 423 23.88 11.59 15.55
CA GLN A 423 22.96 12.71 15.38
C GLN A 423 23.53 13.76 14.41
N ASP A 424 24.82 14.05 14.51
CA ASP A 424 25.51 14.98 13.61
C ASP A 424 25.42 14.49 12.18
N TYR A 425 25.70 13.20 11.95
CA TYR A 425 25.54 12.60 10.63
C TYR A 425 24.11 12.67 10.12
N ALA A 426 23.11 12.51 10.99
CA ALA A 426 21.70 12.67 10.63
C ALA A 426 21.45 14.09 10.07
N ILE A 427 21.90 15.12 10.79
CA ILE A 427 21.68 16.52 10.44
C ILE A 427 22.39 16.87 9.13
N SER A 428 23.66 16.50 8.97
CA SER A 428 24.42 16.69 7.73
C SER A 428 23.78 15.94 6.55
N VAL A 429 23.12 14.80 6.78
CA VAL A 429 22.34 14.11 5.73
C VAL A 429 21.11 14.93 5.33
N GLY A 430 20.36 15.45 6.29
CA GLY A 430 19.17 16.28 6.05
C GLY A 430 19.50 17.53 5.24
N LEU A 431 20.52 18.30 5.69
CA LEU A 431 21.03 19.47 5.00
C LEU A 431 21.44 19.14 3.55
N ARG A 432 22.34 18.16 3.37
CA ARG A 432 22.81 17.75 2.04
C ARG A 432 21.67 17.34 1.12
N MET A 433 20.67 16.60 1.62
CA MET A 433 19.52 16.17 0.81
C MET A 433 18.66 17.36 0.36
N LEU A 434 18.41 18.31 1.23
CA LEU A 434 17.63 19.50 0.89
C LEU A 434 18.40 20.44 -0.06
N THR A 435 19.71 20.61 0.14
CA THR A 435 20.58 21.41 -0.75
C THR A 435 20.73 20.78 -2.14
N LEU A 436 20.96 19.46 -2.24
CA LEU A 436 21.04 18.76 -3.54
C LEU A 436 19.74 18.88 -4.35
N ARG A 437 18.61 19.05 -3.66
CA ARG A 437 17.31 19.26 -4.27
C ARG A 437 16.95 20.73 -4.47
N ARG A 438 17.87 21.64 -4.12
CA ARG A 438 17.73 23.10 -4.22
C ARG A 438 16.58 23.67 -3.38
N LEU A 439 16.19 23.00 -2.29
CA LEU A 439 15.25 23.57 -1.31
C LEU A 439 15.95 24.54 -0.37
N LEU A 440 17.22 24.26 -0.08
CA LEU A 440 18.11 25.18 0.63
C LEU A 440 19.12 25.78 -0.33
N LEU A 441 19.54 27.00 -0.04
CA LEU A 441 20.67 27.69 -0.63
C LEU A 441 21.83 27.64 0.36
N GLU A 442 23.04 27.43 -0.14
CA GLU A 442 24.26 27.46 0.66
C GLU A 442 25.15 28.57 0.12
N GLU A 443 25.35 29.62 0.92
CA GLU A 443 26.16 30.79 0.58
C GLU A 443 27.08 31.12 1.76
N ASN A 444 28.39 31.18 1.52
CA ASN A 444 29.40 31.44 2.56
C ASN A 444 29.31 30.52 3.80
N GLY A 445 28.90 29.25 3.61
CA GLY A 445 28.74 28.28 4.70
C GLY A 445 27.45 28.44 5.52
N LEU A 446 26.55 29.35 5.13
CA LEU A 446 25.24 29.53 5.72
C LEU A 446 24.16 28.91 4.82
N PHE A 447 23.22 28.21 5.46
CA PHE A 447 22.08 27.59 4.81
C PHE A 447 20.83 28.45 4.99
N THR A 448 20.13 28.75 3.90
CA THR A 448 18.86 29.49 3.91
C THR A 448 17.76 28.75 3.16
N ALA A 449 16.52 28.92 3.60
CA ALA A 449 15.36 28.36 2.90
C ALA A 449 15.11 29.10 1.57
N ARG A 450 15.00 28.36 0.46
CA ARG A 450 14.57 28.96 -0.80
C ARG A 450 13.09 29.31 -0.71
N LYS A 451 12.76 30.61 -0.72
CA LYS A 451 11.38 31.14 -0.62
C LYS A 451 10.40 30.48 -1.61
N SER A 452 10.83 30.21 -2.84
CA SER A 452 9.98 29.56 -3.86
C SER A 452 9.65 28.08 -3.57
N GLU A 453 10.39 27.42 -2.68
CA GLU A 453 10.23 25.99 -2.35
C GLU A 453 9.73 25.79 -0.90
N ILE A 454 9.30 26.86 -0.22
CA ILE A 454 8.85 26.80 1.18
C ILE A 454 7.66 25.86 1.38
N GLN A 455 6.78 25.74 0.39
CA GLN A 455 5.65 24.79 0.42
C GLN A 455 6.13 23.34 0.46
N LEU A 456 7.25 23.05 -0.22
CA LEU A 456 7.83 21.72 -0.22
C LEU A 456 8.57 21.43 1.09
N LEU A 457 9.26 22.42 1.68
CA LEU A 457 9.79 22.29 3.04
C LEU A 457 8.66 22.03 4.05
N ARG A 458 7.56 22.77 3.94
CA ARG A 458 6.36 22.59 4.77
C ARG A 458 5.76 21.18 4.61
N TYR A 459 5.76 20.62 3.40
CA TYR A 459 5.34 19.22 3.17
C TYR A 459 6.15 18.21 4.01
N TYR A 460 7.48 18.41 4.10
CA TYR A 460 8.34 17.55 4.91
C TYR A 460 8.19 17.81 6.41
N ALA A 461 8.06 19.07 6.84
CA ALA A 461 7.79 19.42 8.23
C ALA A 461 6.43 18.89 8.73
N ASN A 462 5.39 18.97 7.90
CA ASN A 462 4.05 18.49 8.21
C ASN A 462 3.99 16.97 8.49
N SER A 463 5.00 16.22 8.05
CA SER A 463 5.08 14.78 8.29
C SER A 463 5.26 14.38 9.75
N VAL A 464 5.68 15.34 10.58
CA VAL A 464 5.95 15.17 12.01
C VAL A 464 5.25 16.26 12.83
N ALA A 465 4.34 17.03 12.22
CA ALA A 465 3.66 18.14 12.90
C ALA A 465 2.60 17.67 13.91
N HIS A 466 2.03 16.48 13.70
CA HIS A 466 1.06 15.85 14.61
C HIS A 466 1.72 15.29 15.88
N LEU A 467 3.05 15.19 15.92
CA LEU A 467 3.75 14.71 17.10
C LEU A 467 3.80 15.81 18.17
N PRO A 468 3.54 15.49 19.44
CA PRO A 468 3.59 16.46 20.52
C PRO A 468 5.02 17.02 20.65
N ARG A 469 5.12 18.32 20.88
CA ARG A 469 6.36 19.05 21.16
C ARG A 469 6.21 19.76 22.49
N ALA A 470 7.27 19.85 23.28
CA ALA A 470 7.26 20.69 24.47
C ALA A 470 6.86 22.13 24.10
N GLY A 471 5.78 22.64 24.70
CA GLY A 471 5.28 24.01 24.48
C GLY A 471 4.31 24.23 23.31
N ARG A 472 3.92 23.20 22.53
CA ARG A 472 2.89 23.32 21.47
C ARG A 472 1.75 22.31 21.72
N PRO A 473 0.47 22.71 21.72
CA PRO A 473 -0.64 21.77 21.94
C PRO A 473 -0.70 20.72 20.82
N ASP A 474 -1.16 19.51 21.17
CA ASP A 474 -1.32 18.39 20.23
C ASP A 474 -2.19 18.82 19.04
N SER A 475 -1.60 18.73 17.83
CA SER A 475 -2.25 19.09 16.56
C SER A 475 -2.82 17.88 15.83
N SER A 476 -2.84 16.71 16.49
CA SER A 476 -3.55 15.53 16.01
C SER A 476 -4.97 15.90 15.57
N PRO A 477 -5.49 15.30 14.47
CA PRO A 477 -6.85 15.58 14.03
C PRO A 477 -7.81 15.30 15.19
N ARG A 478 -8.40 16.36 15.74
CA ARG A 478 -9.53 16.24 16.65
C ARG A 478 -10.70 15.68 15.83
N LEU A 479 -11.34 14.66 16.40
CA LEU A 479 -12.36 13.83 15.77
C LEU A 479 -13.50 14.65 15.15
#